data_AF-A0AAE0VUH3-F1
#
_entry.id   AF-A0AAE0VUH3-F1
#
_cell.length_a   1.000
_cell.length_b   1.000
_cell.length_c   1.000
_cell.angle_alpha   90.00
_cell.angle_beta   90.00
_cell.angle_gamma   90.00
#
_symmetry.space_group_name_H-M   'P 1'
#
loop_
_entity.id
_entity.type
_entity.pdbx_description
1 polymer ?
#
loop_
_entity_poly.entity_id
_entity_poly.type
_entity_poly.pdbx_seq_one_letter_code
_entity_poly.pdbx_strand_id
1 'polypeptide(L)'
;MSLFEPLIVAAIDIGTTYSTYAFSTRQEFESDPVKIYAKSNWVSSDNFMGEKTATAVLFDEEKNFRNFGFEAEDFYANLGVEEIEKWYFFSRFKMNLFKRKKYQENMHLKDIRGKKMPAIDVFSATIAYLKDHLLKKVRDELPEIKESDFLWVITVPAIWEDGAKQFMRKSAIKAHFWEESGNGDGVMRFNHESFAKEAEKQEALGRQIMLALEPEAAALYCKFLQLQLIRSGDRGASTAPFNPGQHFLLVDLGGGTSDMIAYEVLESGYLRELTEPNGGDDGGVIVDEAFWSLLRKHYGDDVIDEFTKMKIAIT
;
A
#
# COMPACT_ATOMS: atom_id res chain seq x y z
N MET A 1 -29.55 4.38 15.32
CA MET A 1 -28.65 3.78 14.31
C MET A 1 -27.81 2.76 15.03
N SER A 2 -27.85 1.49 14.60
CA SER A 2 -26.91 0.48 15.11
C SER A 2 -25.51 0.88 14.67
N LEU A 3 -24.53 0.79 15.56
CA LEU A 3 -23.13 1.03 15.21
C LEU A 3 -22.68 -0.05 14.22
N PHE A 4 -21.90 0.35 13.21
CA PHE A 4 -21.28 -0.60 12.30
C PHE A 4 -20.31 -1.47 13.10
N GLU A 5 -20.48 -2.78 12.97
CA GLU A 5 -19.77 -3.77 13.78
C GLU A 5 -19.07 -4.75 12.83
N PRO A 6 -17.78 -4.52 12.48
CA PRO A 6 -17.07 -5.36 11.52
C PRO A 6 -16.73 -6.73 12.10
N LEU A 7 -16.86 -7.79 11.30
CA LEU A 7 -16.36 -9.12 11.66
C LEU A 7 -14.86 -9.24 11.40
N ILE A 8 -14.35 -8.47 10.42
CA ILE A 8 -12.96 -8.48 9.99
C ILE A 8 -12.47 -7.05 9.84
N VAL A 9 -11.27 -6.77 10.36
CA VAL A 9 -10.54 -5.54 10.09
C VAL A 9 -9.39 -5.88 9.15
N ALA A 10 -9.34 -5.22 8.00
CA ALA A 10 -8.31 -5.39 6.99
C ALA A 10 -7.56 -4.08 6.79
N ALA A 11 -6.24 -4.12 6.85
CA ALA A 11 -5.36 -3.00 6.57
C ALA A 11 -4.67 -3.19 5.21
N ILE A 12 -4.62 -2.14 4.40
CA ILE A 12 -3.86 -2.08 3.15
C ILE A 12 -2.77 -1.03 3.31
N ASP A 13 -1.53 -1.47 3.10
CA ASP A 13 -0.35 -0.61 3.04
C ASP A 13 0.07 -0.43 1.58
N ILE A 14 -0.12 0.78 1.05
CA ILE A 14 0.41 1.17 -0.26
C ILE A 14 1.72 1.89 0.00
N GLY A 15 2.86 1.20 -0.03
CA GLY A 15 4.17 1.83 0.11
C GLY A 15 4.71 2.36 -1.21
N THR A 16 5.81 3.12 -1.15
CA THR A 16 6.44 3.65 -2.37
C THR A 16 7.01 2.53 -3.25
N THR A 17 7.76 1.61 -2.65
CA THR A 17 8.40 0.51 -3.37
C THR A 17 7.58 -0.76 -3.30
N TYR A 18 6.97 -1.04 -2.14
CA TYR A 18 6.24 -2.26 -1.89
C TYR A 18 4.88 -1.99 -1.24
N SER A 19 3.89 -2.80 -1.60
CA SER A 19 2.55 -2.78 -1.02
C SER A 19 2.20 -4.13 -0.41
N THR A 20 1.29 -4.15 0.57
CA THR A 20 0.76 -5.38 1.15
C THR A 20 -0.61 -5.15 1.80
N TYR A 21 -1.16 -6.22 2.37
CA TYR A 21 -2.32 -6.15 3.24
C TYR A 21 -2.14 -7.10 4.44
N ALA A 22 -2.87 -6.80 5.50
CA ALA A 22 -3.00 -7.66 6.67
C ALA A 22 -4.43 -7.62 7.20
N PHE A 23 -4.87 -8.65 7.93
CA PHE A 23 -6.19 -8.65 8.55
C PHE A 23 -6.22 -9.40 9.88
N SER A 24 -7.25 -9.14 10.66
CA SER A 24 -7.63 -9.94 11.84
C SER A 24 -9.14 -10.06 11.89
N THR A 25 -9.64 -11.22 12.30
CA THR A 25 -11.05 -11.34 12.69
C THR A 25 -11.27 -10.73 14.07
N ARG A 26 -12.51 -10.33 14.37
CA ARG A 26 -12.88 -9.83 15.70
C ARG A 26 -12.59 -10.86 16.78
N GLN A 27 -13.00 -12.12 16.55
CA GLN A 27 -12.81 -13.21 17.49
C GLN A 27 -11.33 -13.39 17.84
N GLU A 28 -10.45 -13.30 16.85
CA GLU A 28 -9.02 -13.46 17.06
C GLU A 28 -8.41 -12.29 17.80
N PHE A 29 -8.77 -11.06 17.44
CA PHE A 29 -8.33 -9.86 18.15
C PHE A 29 -8.74 -9.89 19.63
N GLU A 30 -9.95 -10.36 19.95
CA GLU A 30 -10.43 -10.50 21.32
C GLU A 30 -9.61 -11.53 22.12
N SER A 31 -9.16 -12.59 21.48
CA SER A 31 -8.32 -13.64 22.11
C SER A 31 -6.84 -13.27 22.18
N ASP A 32 -6.32 -12.63 21.14
CA ASP A 32 -4.92 -12.33 20.89
C ASP A 32 -4.81 -11.07 19.99
N PRO A 33 -4.59 -9.90 20.59
CA PRO A 33 -4.55 -8.63 19.85
C PRO A 33 -3.42 -8.46 18.83
N VAL A 34 -2.40 -9.34 18.80
CA VAL A 34 -1.36 -9.27 17.75
C VAL A 34 -1.45 -10.40 16.74
N LYS A 35 -2.45 -11.27 16.87
CA LYS A 35 -2.71 -12.32 15.90
C LYS A 35 -3.24 -11.70 14.61
N ILE A 36 -2.30 -11.33 13.75
CA ILE A 36 -2.53 -10.65 12.48
C ILE A 36 -2.09 -11.57 11.36
N TYR A 37 -2.94 -11.69 10.34
CA TYR A 37 -2.66 -12.46 9.14
C TYR A 37 -2.23 -11.55 8.02
N ALA A 38 -0.94 -11.58 7.69
CA ALA A 38 -0.41 -10.98 6.49
C ALA A 38 -0.36 -12.01 5.34
N LYS A 39 -0.23 -11.54 4.10
CA LYS A 39 0.20 -12.43 3.02
C LYS A 39 1.71 -12.60 3.11
N SER A 40 2.16 -13.82 3.40
CA SER A 40 3.58 -14.15 3.59
C SER A 40 4.30 -14.64 2.32
N ASN A 41 3.54 -14.98 1.27
CA ASN A 41 4.05 -15.57 0.03
C ASN A 41 3.61 -14.74 -1.18
N TRP A 42 4.11 -13.51 -1.29
CA TRP A 42 4.21 -12.83 -2.58
C TRP A 42 5.44 -13.37 -3.29
N VAL A 43 5.29 -13.86 -4.52
CA VAL A 43 6.35 -14.53 -5.26
C VAL A 43 6.66 -13.70 -6.51
N SER A 44 7.93 -13.36 -6.72
CA SER A 44 8.41 -12.84 -8.01
C SER A 44 8.95 -13.97 -8.89
N SER A 45 9.04 -13.72 -10.20
CA SER A 45 9.71 -14.61 -11.16
C SER A 45 11.15 -15.01 -10.74
N ASP A 46 11.88 -14.09 -10.11
CA ASP A 46 13.24 -14.29 -9.59
C ASP A 46 13.30 -15.14 -8.29
N ASN A 47 12.21 -15.80 -7.89
CA ASN A 47 12.06 -16.55 -6.64
C ASN A 47 12.21 -15.70 -5.37
N PHE A 48 12.05 -14.38 -5.44
CA PHE A 48 11.88 -13.59 -4.23
C PHE A 48 10.53 -13.94 -3.62
N MET A 49 10.56 -14.41 -2.37
CA MET A 49 9.37 -14.68 -1.58
C MET A 49 9.37 -13.74 -0.37
N GLY A 50 8.29 -12.97 -0.21
CA GLY A 50 8.19 -12.03 0.90
C GLY A 50 6.77 -11.67 1.27
N GLU A 51 6.67 -10.85 2.33
CA GLU A 51 5.41 -10.37 2.88
C GLU A 51 4.82 -9.19 2.12
N LYS A 52 5.51 -8.70 1.09
CA LYS A 52 5.10 -7.57 0.26
C LYS A 52 5.34 -7.85 -1.22
N THR A 53 4.58 -7.16 -2.07
CA THR A 53 4.73 -7.16 -3.53
C THR A 53 5.09 -5.77 -4.03
N ALA A 54 5.64 -5.66 -5.24
CA ALA A 54 6.02 -4.37 -5.82
C ALA A 54 4.84 -3.39 -5.91
N THR A 55 5.07 -2.10 -5.66
CA THR A 55 4.08 -1.06 -5.96
C THR A 55 4.17 -0.69 -7.44
N ALA A 56 3.72 -1.62 -8.27
CA ALA A 56 3.72 -1.54 -9.72
C ALA A 56 2.35 -1.98 -10.24
N VAL A 57 1.74 -1.18 -11.12
CA VAL A 57 0.43 -1.46 -11.70
C VAL A 57 0.48 -1.30 -13.22
N LEU A 58 -0.15 -2.25 -13.91
CA LEU A 58 -0.18 -2.35 -15.35
C LEU A 58 -1.62 -2.23 -15.86
N PHE A 59 -1.82 -1.37 -16.85
CA PHE A 59 -3.09 -1.24 -17.59
C PHE A 59 -2.87 -1.49 -19.07
N ASP A 60 -3.91 -1.99 -19.74
CA ASP A 60 -3.92 -2.17 -21.19
C ASP A 60 -4.15 -0.83 -21.93
N GLU A 61 -4.22 -0.89 -23.26
CA GLU A 61 -4.43 0.28 -24.13
C GLU A 61 -5.75 1.02 -23.83
N GLU A 62 -6.76 0.28 -23.38
CA GLU A 62 -8.09 0.75 -23.02
C GLU A 62 -8.16 1.26 -21.57
N LYS A 63 -7.05 1.21 -20.85
CA LYS A 63 -6.91 1.59 -19.43
C LYS A 63 -7.68 0.69 -18.48
N ASN A 64 -7.95 -0.55 -18.87
CA ASN A 64 -8.43 -1.57 -17.95
C ASN A 64 -7.25 -2.07 -17.10
N PHE A 65 -7.49 -2.38 -15.84
CA PHE A 65 -6.48 -2.95 -14.97
C PHE A 65 -6.15 -4.37 -15.41
N ARG A 66 -4.86 -4.71 -15.41
CA ARG A 66 -4.36 -6.01 -15.88
C ARG A 66 -3.61 -6.75 -14.78
N ASN A 67 -2.56 -6.15 -14.24
CA ASN A 67 -1.72 -6.79 -13.23
C ASN A 67 -1.26 -5.78 -12.18
N PHE A 68 -0.92 -6.29 -11.00
CA PHE A 68 -0.28 -5.53 -9.94
C PHE A 68 0.89 -6.34 -9.35
N GLY A 69 1.84 -5.66 -8.72
CA GLY A 69 2.92 -6.35 -8.02
C GLY A 69 3.99 -6.89 -8.95
N PHE A 70 4.69 -7.92 -8.48
CA PHE A 70 5.70 -8.62 -9.27
C PHE A 70 5.13 -9.15 -10.60
N GLU A 71 3.86 -9.58 -10.63
CA GLU A 71 3.20 -10.01 -11.86
C GLU A 71 3.13 -8.88 -12.91
N ALA A 72 2.94 -7.63 -12.48
CA ALA A 72 2.96 -6.48 -13.38
C ALA A 72 4.38 -6.18 -13.90
N GLU A 73 5.39 -6.31 -13.04
CA GLU A 73 6.80 -6.12 -13.41
C GLU A 73 7.23 -7.20 -14.41
N ASP A 74 6.97 -8.46 -14.10
CA ASP A 74 7.29 -9.62 -14.93
C ASP A 74 6.58 -9.55 -16.29
N PHE A 75 5.27 -9.27 -16.29
CA PHE A 75 4.52 -9.14 -17.53
C PHE A 75 5.08 -8.01 -18.40
N TYR A 76 5.36 -6.84 -17.80
CA TYR A 76 5.88 -5.69 -18.54
C TYR A 76 7.29 -5.92 -19.07
N ALA A 77 8.15 -6.60 -18.32
CA ALA A 77 9.51 -6.92 -18.71
C ALA A 77 9.58 -7.89 -19.90
N ASN A 78 8.53 -8.72 -20.07
CA ASN A 78 8.45 -9.73 -21.14
C ASN A 78 7.73 -9.23 -22.41
N LEU A 79 7.31 -7.95 -22.44
CA LEU A 79 6.65 -7.37 -23.61
C LEU A 79 7.63 -7.07 -24.74
N GLY A 80 7.24 -7.39 -25.97
CA GLY A 80 7.98 -6.97 -27.16
C GLY A 80 8.02 -5.45 -27.31
N VAL A 81 9.06 -4.94 -27.98
CA VAL A 81 9.30 -3.49 -28.18
C VAL A 81 8.12 -2.76 -28.83
N GLU A 82 7.38 -3.42 -29.73
CA GLU A 82 6.19 -2.82 -30.37
C GLU A 82 4.95 -2.86 -29.47
N GLU A 83 4.86 -3.84 -28.57
CA GLU A 83 3.70 -4.01 -27.70
C GLU A 83 3.77 -3.08 -26.49
N ILE A 84 4.97 -2.86 -25.95
CA ILE A 84 5.20 -2.07 -24.73
C ILE A 84 4.61 -0.65 -24.78
N GLU A 85 4.47 -0.08 -25.98
CA GLU A 85 3.89 1.26 -26.20
C GLU A 85 2.36 1.29 -25.96
N LYS A 86 1.68 0.15 -26.09
CA LYS A 86 0.23 0.04 -25.89
C LYS A 86 -0.14 0.06 -24.42
N TRP A 87 0.73 -0.46 -23.56
CA TRP A 87 0.52 -0.60 -22.13
C TRP A 87 0.79 0.68 -21.35
N TYR A 88 0.15 0.84 -20.19
CA TYR A 88 0.46 1.89 -19.22
C TYR A 88 1.03 1.24 -17.97
N PHE A 89 2.30 1.49 -17.68
CA PHE A 89 3.00 0.87 -16.54
C PHE A 89 3.45 1.93 -15.54
N PHE A 90 2.81 1.93 -14.37
CA PHE A 90 3.12 2.84 -13.28
C PHE A 90 3.86 2.09 -12.18
N SER A 91 5.06 2.56 -11.85
CA SER A 91 5.84 2.09 -10.70
C SER A 91 6.20 3.28 -9.81
N ARG A 92 6.34 3.03 -8.50
CA ARG A 92 6.74 4.04 -7.49
C ARG A 92 5.86 5.30 -7.51
N PHE A 93 4.60 5.17 -7.90
CA PHE A 93 3.71 6.30 -8.15
C PHE A 93 3.24 7.02 -6.88
N LYS A 94 3.34 6.38 -5.69
CA LYS A 94 2.96 6.95 -4.38
C LYS A 94 3.57 8.33 -4.15
N MET A 95 4.85 8.50 -4.51
CA MET A 95 5.59 9.76 -4.27
C MET A 95 5.07 10.97 -5.04
N ASN A 96 4.22 10.77 -6.06
CA ASN A 96 3.56 11.89 -6.73
C ASN A 96 2.58 12.64 -5.81
N LEU A 97 2.04 11.96 -4.78
CA LEU A 97 1.20 12.61 -3.77
C LEU A 97 2.01 13.49 -2.82
N PHE A 98 3.20 13.02 -2.41
CA PHE A 98 4.09 13.80 -1.55
C PHE A 98 4.65 15.05 -2.25
N LYS A 99 5.13 14.90 -3.49
CA LYS A 99 5.78 16.00 -4.23
C LYS A 99 4.82 17.13 -4.61
N ARG A 100 3.51 16.89 -4.60
CA ARG A 100 2.49 17.88 -4.97
C ARG A 100 1.86 18.45 -3.70
N LYS A 101 2.41 19.58 -3.24
CA LYS A 101 1.95 20.33 -2.05
C LYS A 101 0.45 20.72 -2.06
N LYS A 102 -0.22 20.66 -3.20
CA LYS A 102 -1.68 20.85 -3.30
C LYS A 102 -2.30 19.75 -4.16
N TYR A 103 -3.19 18.98 -3.53
CA TYR A 103 -4.05 18.05 -4.25
C TYR A 103 -4.90 18.80 -5.28
N GLN A 104 -5.05 18.20 -6.47
CA GLN A 104 -5.96 18.64 -7.52
C GLN A 104 -6.78 17.45 -7.96
N GLU A 105 -8.10 17.60 -8.02
CA GLU A 105 -9.03 16.51 -8.34
C GLU A 105 -8.79 15.91 -9.74
N ASN A 106 -8.28 16.73 -10.67
CA ASN A 106 -7.93 16.32 -12.03
C ASN A 106 -6.43 15.97 -12.19
N MET A 107 -5.78 15.56 -11.11
CA MET A 107 -4.37 15.17 -11.14
C MET A 107 -4.16 13.96 -12.03
N HIS A 108 -3.19 14.07 -12.94
CA HIS A 108 -2.72 12.96 -13.77
C HIS A 108 -1.33 12.53 -13.33
N LEU A 109 -1.13 11.21 -13.31
CA LEU A 109 0.17 10.57 -13.21
C LEU A 109 0.75 10.36 -14.60
N LYS A 110 2.08 10.29 -14.66
CA LYS A 110 2.80 9.79 -15.82
C LYS A 110 3.30 8.39 -15.51
N ASP A 111 3.11 7.47 -16.44
CA ASP A 111 3.72 6.16 -16.41
C ASP A 111 5.23 6.29 -16.71
N ILE A 112 5.98 5.18 -16.68
CA ILE A 112 7.43 5.23 -16.88
C ILE A 112 7.85 5.69 -18.29
N ARG A 113 6.95 5.67 -19.27
CA ARG A 113 7.15 6.17 -20.66
C ARG A 113 6.54 7.56 -20.88
N GLY A 114 5.92 8.16 -19.86
CA GLY A 114 5.29 9.47 -19.92
C GLY A 114 3.81 9.51 -20.32
N LYS A 115 3.18 8.35 -20.57
CA LYS A 115 1.74 8.25 -20.85
C LYS A 115 0.96 8.66 -19.59
N LYS A 116 -0.18 9.34 -19.78
CA LYS A 116 -0.93 9.95 -18.68
C LYS A 116 -2.22 9.21 -18.36
N MET A 117 -2.51 9.08 -17.07
CA MET A 117 -3.78 8.59 -16.57
C MET A 117 -4.20 9.35 -15.30
N PRO A 118 -5.51 9.50 -15.02
CA PRO A 118 -5.95 10.10 -13.77
C PRO A 118 -5.35 9.36 -12.57
N ALA A 119 -4.80 10.10 -11.61
CA ALA A 119 -4.19 9.52 -10.44
C ALA A 119 -5.18 8.68 -9.63
N ILE A 120 -6.42 9.16 -9.51
CA ILE A 120 -7.47 8.45 -8.77
C ILE A 120 -7.72 7.06 -9.36
N ASP A 121 -7.61 6.88 -10.68
CA ASP A 121 -7.81 5.59 -11.36
C ASP A 121 -6.66 4.64 -11.02
N VAL A 122 -5.40 5.12 -11.11
CA VAL A 122 -4.21 4.31 -10.75
C VAL A 122 -4.30 3.82 -9.31
N PHE A 123 -4.54 4.72 -8.36
CA PHE A 123 -4.59 4.36 -6.93
C PHE A 123 -5.81 3.48 -6.58
N SER A 124 -6.99 3.79 -7.13
CA SER A 124 -8.20 3.01 -6.84
C SER A 124 -8.13 1.60 -7.42
N ALA A 125 -7.55 1.41 -8.62
CA ALA A 125 -7.35 0.08 -9.19
C ALA A 125 -6.37 -0.76 -8.36
N THR A 126 -5.28 -0.14 -7.86
CA THR A 126 -4.35 -0.82 -6.94
C THR A 126 -5.04 -1.25 -5.65
N ILE A 127 -5.81 -0.36 -5.02
CA ILE A 127 -6.55 -0.70 -3.80
C ILE A 127 -7.58 -1.79 -4.09
N ALA A 128 -8.26 -1.74 -5.24
CA ALA A 128 -9.23 -2.75 -5.66
C ALA A 128 -8.58 -4.13 -5.75
N TYR A 129 -7.43 -4.23 -6.43
CA TYR A 129 -6.68 -5.49 -6.52
C TYR A 129 -6.33 -6.07 -5.15
N LEU A 130 -5.74 -5.28 -4.25
CA LEU A 130 -5.34 -5.76 -2.92
C LEU A 130 -6.57 -6.16 -2.08
N LYS A 131 -7.65 -5.38 -2.17
CA LYS A 131 -8.93 -5.64 -1.51
C LYS A 131 -9.55 -6.95 -2.01
N ASP A 132 -9.69 -7.13 -3.32
CA ASP A 132 -10.30 -8.32 -3.93
C ASP A 132 -9.42 -9.57 -3.73
N HIS A 133 -8.10 -9.42 -3.81
CA HIS A 133 -7.15 -10.49 -3.50
C HIS A 133 -7.30 -10.96 -2.04
N LEU A 134 -7.40 -10.04 -1.07
CA LEU A 134 -7.65 -10.39 0.32
C LEU A 134 -9.05 -11.00 0.51
N LEU A 135 -10.09 -10.41 -0.07
CA LEU A 135 -11.47 -10.92 0.01
C LEU A 135 -11.56 -12.36 -0.48
N LYS A 136 -10.93 -12.67 -1.63
CA LYS A 136 -10.86 -14.03 -2.15
C LYS A 136 -10.18 -14.97 -1.16
N LYS A 137 -8.99 -14.60 -0.67
CA LYS A 137 -8.25 -15.39 0.33
C LYS A 137 -9.11 -15.70 1.57
N VAL A 138 -9.79 -14.70 2.11
CA VAL A 138 -10.64 -14.88 3.30
C VAL A 138 -11.83 -15.78 2.98
N ARG A 139 -12.46 -15.63 1.82
CA ARG A 139 -13.62 -16.45 1.40
C ARG A 139 -13.27 -17.90 1.08
N ASP A 140 -12.03 -18.18 0.66
CA ASP A 140 -11.56 -19.56 0.48
C ASP A 140 -11.58 -20.33 1.81
N GLU A 141 -11.37 -19.65 2.94
CA GLU A 141 -11.43 -20.23 4.29
C GLU A 141 -12.79 -20.03 4.99
N LEU A 142 -13.45 -18.89 4.72
CA LEU A 142 -14.71 -18.46 5.34
C LEU A 142 -15.73 -18.01 4.27
N PRO A 143 -16.43 -18.95 3.58
CA PRO A 143 -17.25 -18.63 2.42
C PRO A 143 -18.45 -17.69 2.68
N GLU A 144 -18.95 -17.65 3.91
CA GLU A 144 -20.11 -16.83 4.31
C GLU A 144 -19.78 -15.35 4.46
N ILE A 145 -18.49 -14.99 4.50
CA ILE A 145 -18.02 -13.64 4.73
C ILE A 145 -18.30 -12.75 3.51
N LYS A 146 -19.02 -11.65 3.76
CA LYS A 146 -19.35 -10.62 2.78
C LYS A 146 -18.37 -9.47 2.88
N GLU A 147 -18.26 -8.71 1.80
CA GLU A 147 -17.46 -7.48 1.80
C GLU A 147 -18.01 -6.44 2.79
N SER A 148 -19.33 -6.45 3.06
CA SER A 148 -19.97 -5.64 4.09
C SER A 148 -19.51 -5.95 5.51
N ASP A 149 -18.85 -7.09 5.74
CA ASP A 149 -18.38 -7.51 7.06
C ASP A 149 -16.99 -6.96 7.39
N PHE A 150 -16.36 -6.27 6.43
CA PHE A 150 -15.03 -5.69 6.57
C PHE A 150 -15.08 -4.22 6.99
N LEU A 151 -14.18 -3.86 7.89
CA LEU A 151 -13.64 -2.51 8.02
C LEU A 151 -12.29 -2.45 7.30
N TRP A 152 -12.17 -1.55 6.33
CA TRP A 152 -10.96 -1.31 5.56
C TRP A 152 -10.17 -0.15 6.15
N VAL A 153 -8.92 -0.39 6.49
CA VAL A 153 -7.96 0.60 6.98
C VAL A 153 -6.93 0.84 5.90
N ILE A 154 -6.77 2.09 5.46
CA ILE A 154 -5.71 2.48 4.54
C ILE A 154 -4.65 3.23 5.33
N THR A 155 -3.43 2.71 5.34
CA THR A 155 -2.32 3.42 5.99
C THR A 155 -1.82 4.57 5.11
N VAL A 156 -1.51 5.70 5.73
CA VAL A 156 -0.99 6.89 5.05
C VAL A 156 0.15 7.52 5.86
N PRO A 157 1.16 8.13 5.22
CA PRO A 157 2.24 8.80 5.93
C PRO A 157 1.70 9.96 6.78
N ALA A 158 2.27 10.18 7.95
CA ALA A 158 1.84 11.26 8.83
C ALA A 158 2.22 12.64 8.27
N ILE A 159 3.38 12.75 7.59
CA ILE A 159 3.88 13.98 6.94
C ILE A 159 3.06 14.42 5.73
N TRP A 160 2.05 13.65 5.31
CA TRP A 160 1.17 14.05 4.21
C TRP A 160 0.14 15.09 4.65
N GLU A 161 -0.09 16.05 3.75
CA GLU A 161 -1.16 17.03 3.86
C GLU A 161 -2.55 16.37 3.84
N ASP A 162 -3.53 17.01 4.46
CA ASP A 162 -4.91 16.51 4.55
C ASP A 162 -5.55 16.22 3.18
N GLY A 163 -5.18 16.99 2.16
CA GLY A 163 -5.65 16.76 0.78
C GLY A 163 -5.19 15.41 0.21
N ALA A 164 -3.96 14.98 0.53
CA ALA A 164 -3.44 13.68 0.09
C ALA A 164 -4.08 12.53 0.89
N LYS A 165 -4.30 12.72 2.19
CA LYS A 165 -5.05 11.78 3.04
C LYS A 165 -6.49 11.60 2.53
N GLN A 166 -7.19 12.71 2.23
CA GLN A 166 -8.53 12.67 1.66
C GLN A 166 -8.56 12.01 0.27
N PHE A 167 -7.52 12.23 -0.55
CA PHE A 167 -7.39 11.54 -1.83
C PHE A 167 -7.33 10.02 -1.66
N MET A 168 -6.51 9.50 -0.73
CA MET A 168 -6.45 8.06 -0.46
C MET A 168 -7.80 7.50 -0.02
N ARG A 169 -8.56 8.24 0.81
CA ARG A 169 -9.92 7.85 1.18
C ARG A 169 -10.86 7.81 -0.03
N LYS A 170 -10.80 8.80 -0.93
CA LYS A 170 -11.58 8.82 -2.18
C LYS A 170 -11.19 7.65 -3.10
N SER A 171 -9.90 7.36 -3.22
CA SER A 171 -9.39 6.21 -4.00
C SER A 171 -9.92 4.89 -3.45
N ALA A 172 -9.94 4.73 -2.12
CA ALA A 172 -10.48 3.54 -1.47
C ALA A 172 -11.97 3.37 -1.72
N ILE A 173 -12.78 4.44 -1.65
CA ILE A 173 -14.21 4.36 -1.99
C ILE A 173 -14.39 3.94 -3.46
N LYS A 174 -13.63 4.57 -4.37
CA LYS A 174 -13.68 4.26 -5.81
C LYS A 174 -13.22 2.82 -6.12
N ALA A 175 -12.36 2.23 -5.28
CA ALA A 175 -11.88 0.85 -5.45
C ALA A 175 -13.02 -0.19 -5.49
N HIS A 176 -14.16 0.08 -4.83
CA HIS A 176 -15.33 -0.80 -4.82
C HIS A 176 -16.14 -0.81 -6.12
N PHE A 177 -15.69 -0.07 -7.14
CA PHE A 177 -16.35 0.04 -8.45
C PHE A 177 -15.44 -0.45 -9.58
N TRP A 178 -14.34 -1.12 -9.26
CA TRP A 178 -13.58 -1.93 -10.21
C TRP A 178 -14.14 -3.35 -10.17
N GLU A 179 -14.49 -3.88 -11.33
CA GLU A 179 -15.18 -5.17 -11.47
C GLU A 179 -14.44 -6.03 -12.50
N GLU A 180 -14.27 -7.32 -12.21
CA GLU A 180 -13.71 -8.28 -13.17
C GLU A 180 -14.64 -8.42 -14.38
N SER A 181 -14.09 -8.54 -15.59
CA SER A 181 -14.92 -8.97 -16.71
C SER A 181 -15.40 -10.41 -16.51
N GLY A 182 -16.71 -10.60 -16.66
CA GLY A 182 -17.34 -11.91 -16.56
C GLY A 182 -16.92 -12.95 -17.61
N ASN A 183 -15.85 -12.71 -18.38
CA ASN A 183 -15.21 -13.66 -19.29
C ASN A 183 -14.04 -14.44 -18.62
N GLY A 184 -13.69 -14.14 -17.35
CA GLY A 184 -12.69 -14.89 -16.58
C GLY A 184 -11.24 -14.66 -17.01
N ASP A 185 -10.96 -13.52 -17.65
CA ASP A 185 -9.62 -13.13 -18.09
C ASP A 185 -8.80 -12.39 -17.02
N GLY A 186 -9.36 -12.20 -15.81
CA GLY A 186 -8.73 -11.47 -14.71
C GLY A 186 -8.65 -9.96 -14.92
N VAL A 187 -9.26 -9.42 -15.98
CA VAL A 187 -9.23 -7.98 -16.31
C VAL A 187 -10.26 -7.24 -15.48
N MET A 188 -9.83 -6.20 -14.76
CA MET A 188 -10.76 -5.35 -14.03
C MET A 188 -11.06 -4.06 -14.79
N ARG A 189 -12.35 -3.72 -14.91
CA ARG A 189 -12.83 -2.50 -15.54
C ARG A 189 -13.50 -1.60 -14.52
N PHE A 190 -13.31 -0.29 -14.68
CA PHE A 190 -13.99 0.67 -13.82
C PHE A 190 -15.43 0.88 -14.26
N ASN A 191 -16.38 0.64 -13.36
CA ASN A 191 -17.80 0.83 -13.58
C ASN A 191 -18.18 2.31 -13.37
N HIS A 192 -17.97 3.11 -14.43
CA HIS A 192 -18.29 4.53 -14.43
C HIS A 192 -19.77 4.83 -14.12
N GLU A 193 -20.68 3.99 -14.57
CA GLU A 193 -22.12 4.19 -14.40
C GLU A 193 -22.54 4.00 -12.94
N SER A 194 -22.15 2.88 -12.32
CA SER A 194 -22.42 2.59 -10.92
C SER A 194 -21.80 3.65 -10.02
N PHE A 195 -20.54 4.03 -10.26
CA PHE A 195 -19.87 5.09 -9.50
C PHE A 195 -20.58 6.45 -9.61
N ALA A 196 -21.14 6.80 -10.77
CA ALA A 196 -21.84 8.07 -10.94
C ALA A 196 -23.24 8.10 -10.29
N LYS A 197 -23.90 6.94 -10.17
CA LYS A 197 -25.31 6.85 -9.73
C LYS A 197 -25.49 6.43 -8.27
N GLU A 198 -24.51 5.74 -7.68
CA GLU A 198 -24.66 5.12 -6.36
C GLU A 198 -24.05 5.97 -5.24
N ALA A 199 -24.53 7.21 -5.09
CA ALA A 199 -24.04 8.13 -4.05
C ALA A 199 -24.26 7.58 -2.62
N GLU A 200 -25.41 6.96 -2.36
CA GLU A 200 -25.72 6.34 -1.06
C GLU A 200 -24.77 5.17 -0.73
N LYS A 201 -24.39 4.38 -1.74
CA LYS A 201 -23.40 3.30 -1.58
C LYS A 201 -22.02 3.88 -1.28
N GLN A 202 -21.60 4.94 -1.97
CA GLN A 202 -20.34 5.61 -1.67
C GLN A 202 -20.29 6.15 -0.23
N GLU A 203 -21.40 6.71 0.26
CA GLU A 203 -21.51 7.15 1.65
C GLU A 203 -21.43 5.98 2.63
N ALA A 204 -22.13 4.87 2.35
CA ALA A 204 -22.08 3.66 3.16
C ALA A 204 -20.67 3.06 3.22
N LEU A 205 -20.00 2.94 2.07
CA LEU A 205 -18.59 2.52 1.97
C LEU A 205 -17.67 3.46 2.74
N GLY A 206 -17.95 4.77 2.71
CA GLY A 206 -17.24 5.76 3.49
C GLY A 206 -17.25 5.48 5.00
N ARG A 207 -18.25 4.78 5.53
CA ARG A 207 -18.32 4.34 6.94
C ARG A 207 -17.53 3.05 7.21
N GLN A 208 -17.22 2.28 6.18
CA GLN A 208 -16.39 1.08 6.23
C GLN A 208 -14.91 1.35 5.94
N ILE A 209 -14.53 2.60 5.67
CA ILE A 209 -13.15 2.99 5.34
C ILE A 209 -12.61 3.94 6.41
N MET A 210 -11.47 3.58 6.98
CA MET A 210 -10.69 4.39 7.90
C MET A 210 -9.30 4.66 7.34
N LEU A 211 -8.74 5.80 7.70
CA LEU A 211 -7.31 6.07 7.51
C LEU A 211 -6.62 5.84 8.85
N ALA A 212 -5.44 5.23 8.81
CA ALA A 212 -4.53 5.18 9.94
C ALA A 212 -3.20 5.80 9.54
N LEU A 213 -2.56 6.53 10.44
CA LEU A 213 -1.22 7.02 10.16
C LEU A 213 -0.25 5.84 10.27
N GLU A 214 0.62 5.69 9.27
CA GLU A 214 1.70 4.69 9.25
C GLU A 214 2.50 4.66 10.58
N PRO A 215 2.96 5.79 11.13
CA PRO A 215 3.70 5.76 12.39
C PRO A 215 2.86 5.37 13.60
N GLU A 216 1.58 5.75 13.65
CA GLU A 216 0.68 5.34 14.75
C GLU A 216 0.46 3.83 14.72
N ALA A 217 0.20 3.26 13.54
CA ALA A 217 0.02 1.83 13.35
C ALA A 217 1.28 1.05 13.78
N ALA A 218 2.47 1.52 13.37
CA ALA A 218 3.74 0.92 13.75
C ALA A 218 4.01 1.01 15.26
N ALA A 219 3.80 2.19 15.87
CA ALA A 219 4.03 2.40 17.30
C ALA A 219 3.12 1.52 18.16
N LEU A 220 1.82 1.41 17.80
CA LEU A 220 0.89 0.52 18.48
C LEU A 220 1.31 -0.95 18.34
N TYR A 221 1.67 -1.39 17.13
CA TYR A 221 2.09 -2.76 16.89
C TYR A 221 3.35 -3.11 17.72
N CYS A 222 4.38 -2.27 17.71
CA CYS A 222 5.60 -2.48 18.50
C CYS A 222 5.30 -2.58 20.00
N LYS A 223 4.40 -1.73 20.50
CA LYS A 223 3.99 -1.76 21.91
C LYS A 223 3.30 -3.07 22.27
N PHE A 224 2.32 -3.52 21.48
CA PHE A 224 1.62 -4.77 21.74
C PHE A 224 2.53 -5.99 21.60
N LEU A 225 3.44 -5.99 20.62
CA LEU A 225 4.41 -7.06 20.42
C LEU A 225 5.32 -7.24 21.64
N GLN A 226 5.84 -6.16 22.24
CA GLN A 226 6.64 -6.27 23.46
C GLN A 226 5.85 -6.87 24.62
N LEU A 227 4.58 -6.49 24.80
CA LEU A 227 3.72 -7.07 25.83
C LEU A 227 3.53 -8.58 25.62
N GLN A 228 3.46 -9.03 24.37
CA GLN A 228 3.33 -10.44 24.04
C GLN A 228 4.61 -11.23 24.32
N LEU A 229 5.76 -10.72 23.86
CA LEU A 229 7.04 -11.40 24.05
C LEU A 229 7.32 -11.65 25.55
N ILE A 230 6.95 -10.69 26.39
CA ILE A 230 7.05 -10.82 27.85
C ILE A 230 6.10 -11.88 28.39
N ARG A 231 4.85 -11.93 27.92
CA ARG A 231 3.88 -12.99 28.30
C ARG A 231 4.37 -14.38 27.88
N SER A 232 5.08 -14.50 26.76
CA SER A 232 5.70 -15.76 26.32
C SER A 232 7.00 -16.11 27.04
N GLY A 233 7.48 -15.27 27.96
CA GLY A 233 8.69 -15.52 28.76
C GLY A 233 10.00 -15.24 28.03
N ASP A 234 9.98 -14.42 26.97
CA ASP A 234 11.20 -13.98 26.28
C ASP A 234 12.04 -13.12 27.25
N ARG A 235 13.32 -13.49 27.43
CA ARG A 235 14.24 -12.81 28.37
C ARG A 235 14.85 -11.53 27.80
N GLY A 236 14.75 -11.29 26.49
CA GLY A 236 15.20 -10.09 25.81
C GLY A 236 14.11 -9.02 25.66
N ALA A 237 12.84 -9.39 25.88
CA ALA A 237 11.72 -8.47 25.79
C ALA A 237 11.64 -7.56 27.03
N SER A 238 11.27 -6.30 26.81
CA SER A 238 11.19 -5.31 27.87
C SER A 238 10.05 -4.34 27.62
N THR A 239 9.19 -4.13 28.62
CA THR A 239 8.21 -3.04 28.57
C THR A 239 8.85 -1.70 28.89
N ALA A 240 10.13 -1.65 29.30
CA ALA A 240 10.75 -0.41 29.75
C ALA A 240 10.59 0.75 28.76
N PRO A 241 10.73 0.58 27.42
CA PRO A 241 10.49 1.66 26.46
C PRO A 241 9.02 2.13 26.38
N PHE A 242 8.09 1.30 26.87
CA PHE A 242 6.64 1.49 26.76
C PHE A 242 5.93 1.66 28.12
N ASN A 243 6.68 1.91 29.20
CA ASN A 243 6.09 2.24 30.50
C ASN A 243 5.61 3.70 30.52
N PRO A 244 4.61 4.06 31.34
CA PRO A 244 4.19 5.44 31.51
C PRO A 244 5.36 6.40 31.81
N GLY A 245 5.33 7.59 31.20
CA GLY A 245 6.35 8.64 31.28
C GLY A 245 7.59 8.40 30.42
N GLN A 246 7.66 7.28 29.70
CA GLN A 246 8.75 6.98 28.78
C GLN A 246 8.51 7.60 27.41
N HIS A 247 9.62 7.89 26.74
CA HIS A 247 9.63 8.48 25.41
C HIS A 247 10.36 7.56 24.45
N PHE A 248 9.86 7.46 23.23
CA PHE A 248 10.54 6.73 22.17
C PHE A 248 10.41 7.48 20.85
N LEU A 249 11.43 7.31 20.01
CA LEU A 249 11.45 7.82 18.64
C LEU A 249 11.11 6.66 17.71
N LEU A 250 10.06 6.82 16.92
CA LEU A 250 9.80 5.96 15.78
C LEU A 250 10.52 6.53 14.56
N VAL A 251 11.26 5.68 13.85
CA VAL A 251 11.97 6.02 12.62
C VAL A 251 11.54 5.02 11.54
N ASP A 252 10.72 5.46 10.60
CA ASP A 252 10.33 4.69 9.43
C ASP A 252 11.18 5.11 8.24
N LEU A 253 12.05 4.20 7.80
CA LEU A 253 12.95 4.40 6.66
C LEU A 253 12.42 3.59 5.49
N GLY A 254 11.43 4.17 4.81
CA GLY A 254 10.77 3.55 3.68
C GLY A 254 11.55 3.66 2.37
N GLY A 255 10.95 3.13 1.31
CA GLY A 255 11.52 3.23 -0.03
C GLY A 255 11.52 4.68 -0.56
N GLY A 256 10.48 5.45 -0.28
CA GLY A 256 10.33 6.81 -0.80
C GLY A 256 10.54 7.93 0.21
N THR A 257 10.32 7.65 1.49
CA THR A 257 10.35 8.66 2.56
C THR A 257 11.17 8.16 3.73
N SER A 258 11.75 9.10 4.47
CA SER A 258 12.12 8.88 5.86
C SER A 258 11.13 9.66 6.73
N ASP A 259 10.52 8.99 7.70
CA ASP A 259 9.51 9.55 8.58
C ASP A 259 9.92 9.31 10.04
N MET A 260 9.87 10.37 10.85
CA MET A 260 10.30 10.35 12.24
C MET A 260 9.27 11.03 13.13
N ILE A 261 8.95 10.38 14.25
CA ILE A 261 8.04 10.95 15.25
C ILE A 261 8.38 10.47 16.65
N ALA A 262 8.34 11.40 17.61
CA ALA A 262 8.56 11.10 19.01
C ALA A 262 7.22 10.93 19.73
N TYR A 263 7.09 9.86 20.50
CA TYR A 263 5.93 9.56 21.32
C TYR A 263 6.29 9.54 22.80
N GLU A 264 5.33 9.94 23.64
CA GLU A 264 5.29 9.69 25.06
C GLU A 264 4.21 8.66 25.38
N VAL A 265 4.51 7.75 26.30
CA VAL A 265 3.50 6.86 26.88
C VAL A 265 2.84 7.52 28.06
N LEU A 266 1.53 7.77 27.96
CA LEU A 266 0.73 8.34 29.04
C LEU A 266 0.44 7.31 30.14
N GLU A 267 0.02 7.77 31.33
CA GLU A 267 -0.44 6.93 32.44
C GLU A 267 -1.58 5.98 32.05
N SER A 268 -2.43 6.39 31.11
CA SER A 268 -3.49 5.53 30.55
C SER A 268 -2.96 4.41 29.63
N GLY A 269 -1.67 4.44 29.29
CA GLY A 269 -1.06 3.63 28.26
C GLY A 269 -1.30 4.14 26.83
N TYR A 270 -2.02 5.24 26.63
CA TYR A 270 -2.13 5.84 25.29
C TYR A 270 -0.81 6.52 24.88
N LEU A 271 -0.63 6.69 23.58
CA LEU A 271 0.52 7.38 23.02
C LEU A 271 0.15 8.85 22.76
N ARG A 272 1.02 9.77 23.16
CA ARG A 272 0.94 11.20 22.83
C ARG A 272 2.10 11.57 21.93
N GLU A 273 1.81 12.20 20.79
CA GLU A 273 2.84 12.80 19.95
C GLU A 273 3.50 13.97 20.69
N LEU A 274 4.83 13.97 20.76
CA LEU A 274 5.62 15.04 21.37
C LEU A 274 5.98 16.14 20.39
N THR A 275 6.08 15.79 19.10
CA THR A 275 6.48 16.67 18.00
C THR A 275 5.59 16.40 16.81
N GLU A 276 5.45 17.40 15.94
CA GLU A 276 4.92 17.14 14.60
C GLU A 276 5.80 16.10 13.88
N PRO A 277 5.20 15.20 13.08
CA PRO A 277 5.95 14.27 12.24
C PRO A 277 6.96 15.02 11.36
N ASN A 278 8.21 14.56 11.34
CA ASN A 278 9.27 15.12 10.53
C ASN A 278 9.75 14.09 9.52
N GLY A 279 10.04 14.51 8.29
CA GLY A 279 10.47 13.59 7.25
C GLY A 279 10.79 14.26 5.93
N GLY A 280 11.26 13.46 4.98
CA GLY A 280 11.68 13.89 3.64
C GLY A 280 11.43 12.83 2.57
N ASP A 281 11.75 13.17 1.32
CA ASP A 281 11.77 12.23 0.20
C ASP A 281 13.10 11.48 0.05
N ASP A 282 13.82 11.29 1.16
CA ASP A 282 15.16 10.72 1.32
C ASP A 282 15.19 9.21 1.60
N GLY A 283 14.18 8.48 1.09
CA GLY A 283 14.08 7.03 1.23
C GLY A 283 15.08 6.22 0.37
N GLY A 284 14.97 4.89 0.44
CA GLY A 284 15.87 3.96 -0.25
C GLY A 284 16.00 4.14 -1.77
N VAL A 285 15.02 4.75 -2.44
CA VAL A 285 15.08 5.06 -3.88
C VAL A 285 16.28 5.96 -4.22
N ILE A 286 16.66 6.90 -3.36
CA ILE A 286 17.84 7.75 -3.60
C ILE A 286 19.14 6.95 -3.48
N VAL A 287 19.16 5.91 -2.65
CA VAL A 287 20.30 4.98 -2.56
C VAL A 287 20.42 4.19 -3.85
N ASP A 288 19.30 3.70 -4.40
CA ASP A 288 19.27 3.02 -5.72
C ASP A 288 19.81 3.95 -6.82
N GLU A 289 19.36 5.21 -6.85
CA GLU A 289 19.80 6.21 -7.84
C GLU A 289 21.30 6.52 -7.74
N ALA A 290 21.83 6.62 -6.51
CA ALA A 290 23.26 6.82 -6.27
C ALA A 290 24.08 5.60 -6.75
N PHE A 291 23.57 4.39 -6.54
CA PHE A 291 24.20 3.16 -7.04
C PHE A 291 24.22 3.11 -8.57
N TRP A 292 23.11 3.43 -9.24
CA TRP A 292 23.08 3.54 -10.70
C TRP A 292 24.04 4.60 -11.23
N SER A 293 24.15 5.74 -10.56
CA SER A 293 25.10 6.81 -10.91
C SER A 293 26.56 6.34 -10.79
N LEU A 294 26.86 5.54 -9.76
CA LEU A 294 28.18 4.92 -9.59
C LEU A 294 28.49 3.94 -10.73
N LEU A 295 27.53 3.10 -11.13
CA LEU A 295 27.69 2.18 -12.25
C LEU A 295 27.94 2.93 -13.56
N ARG A 296 27.16 3.97 -13.85
CA ARG A 296 27.35 4.83 -15.04
C ARG A 296 28.72 5.48 -15.05
N LYS A 297 29.19 5.98 -13.91
CA LYS A 297 30.53 6.56 -13.77
C LYS A 297 31.65 5.54 -14.06
N HIS A 298 31.46 4.27 -13.70
CA HIS A 298 32.49 3.25 -13.85
C HIS A 298 32.50 2.60 -15.24
N TYR A 299 31.32 2.30 -15.79
CA TYR A 299 31.17 1.54 -17.04
C TYR A 299 30.80 2.39 -18.27
N GLY A 300 30.39 3.65 -18.06
CA GLY A 300 29.91 4.54 -19.12
C GLY A 300 28.40 4.40 -19.36
N ASP A 301 27.77 5.49 -19.80
CA ASP A 301 26.32 5.55 -20.02
C ASP A 301 25.84 4.57 -21.10
N ASP A 302 26.59 4.43 -22.20
CA ASP A 302 26.23 3.54 -23.31
C ASP A 302 26.08 2.07 -22.85
N VAL A 303 27.02 1.61 -22.01
CA VAL A 303 27.02 0.23 -21.49
C VAL A 303 25.84 0.00 -20.54
N ILE A 304 25.56 0.97 -19.67
CA ILE A 304 24.43 0.86 -18.72
C ILE A 304 23.08 0.97 -19.45
N ASP A 305 22.98 1.81 -20.47
CA ASP A 305 21.78 1.93 -21.29
C ASP A 305 21.54 0.65 -22.11
N GLU A 306 22.58 0.04 -22.67
CA GLU A 306 22.50 -1.27 -23.33
C GLU A 306 22.10 -2.37 -22.34
N PHE A 307 22.72 -2.43 -21.16
CA PHE A 307 22.37 -3.38 -20.09
C PHE A 307 20.90 -3.25 -19.66
N THR A 308 20.41 -2.02 -19.51
CA THR A 308 19.02 -1.77 -19.11
C THR A 308 18.03 -2.17 -20.21
N LYS A 309 18.38 -1.93 -21.48
CA LYS A 309 17.59 -2.40 -22.64
C LYS A 309 17.59 -3.92 -22.74
N MET A 310 18.73 -4.58 -22.51
CA MET A 310 18.82 -6.04 -22.51
C MET A 310 17.97 -6.66 -21.40
N LYS A 311 17.85 -6.02 -20.24
CA LYS A 311 16.95 -6.47 -19.17
C LYS A 311 15.46 -6.37 -19.54
N ILE A 312 15.09 -5.55 -20.54
CA ILE A 312 13.74 -5.46 -21.12
C ILE A 312 13.57 -6.47 -22.28
N ALA A 313 14.66 -7.09 -22.77
CA ALA A 313 14.65 -7.94 -23.96
C ALA A 313 15.00 -9.42 -23.68
N ILE A 314 15.45 -9.76 -22.47
CA ILE A 314 15.96 -11.11 -22.11
C ILE A 314 15.08 -11.80 -21.04
N THR A 315 14.13 -11.09 -20.44
CA THR A 315 12.99 -11.68 -19.71
C THR A 315 11.80 -11.77 -20.64
#